data_AF-A0A2E1E1H7-F1
#
_entry.id   AF-A0A2E1E1H7-F1
#
_cell.length_a   1.000
_cell.length_b   1.000
_cell.length_c   1.000
_cell.angle_alpha   90.00
_cell.angle_beta   90.00
_cell.angle_gamma   90.00
#
_symmetry.space_group_name_H-M   'P 1'
#
loop_
_entity.id
_entity.type
_entity.pdbx_description
1 polymer ?
#
loop_
_entity_poly.entity_id
_entity_poly.type
_entity_poly.pdbx_seq_one_letter_code
_entity_poly.pdbx_strand_id
1 'polypeptide(L)'
;RLDLEITSDLRNEGIVRDIIRAVQNVRREKRLDVSDHIDLKIVKNDELSLVIKPYEEFIRNQVLAKSITFGEIRKLDFEDIIQELDVGFLISKSD
;
A
#
# COMPACT_ATOMS: atom_id res chain seq x y z
N ARG A 1 25.25 -13.19 -11.41
CA ARG A 1 23.80 -13.45 -11.32
C ARG A 1 23.14 -12.73 -10.13
N LEU A 2 23.80 -11.71 -9.54
CA LEU A 2 23.31 -11.00 -8.34
C LEU A 2 22.61 -9.67 -8.68
N ASP A 3 22.89 -9.08 -9.85
CA ASP A 3 22.40 -7.74 -10.16
C ASP A 3 20.88 -7.69 -10.37
N LEU A 4 20.30 -8.68 -11.06
CA LEU A 4 18.87 -8.71 -11.36
C LEU A 4 17.99 -8.94 -10.12
N GLU A 5 18.43 -9.82 -9.22
CA GLU A 5 17.71 -10.10 -7.96
C GLU A 5 17.74 -8.86 -7.04
N ILE A 6 18.93 -8.25 -6.84
CA ILE A 6 19.08 -7.01 -6.06
C ILE A 6 18.28 -5.84 -6.68
N THR A 7 18.27 -5.70 -8.00
CA THR A 7 17.48 -4.63 -8.65
C THR A 7 15.98 -4.81 -8.45
N SER A 8 15.50 -6.07 -8.37
CA SER A 8 14.10 -6.36 -8.13
C SER A 8 13.70 -6.00 -6.70
N ASP A 9 14.55 -6.30 -5.72
CA ASP A 9 14.33 -5.94 -4.32
C ASP A 9 14.33 -4.42 -4.10
N LEU A 10 15.27 -3.69 -4.73
CA LEU A 10 15.32 -2.23 -4.67
C LEU A 10 14.07 -1.59 -5.30
N ARG A 11 13.60 -2.11 -6.43
CA ARG A 11 12.35 -1.66 -7.06
C ARG A 11 11.16 -1.90 -6.15
N ASN A 12 11.06 -3.09 -5.57
CA ASN A 12 9.97 -3.46 -4.66
C ASN A 12 9.97 -2.56 -3.42
N GLU A 13 11.13 -2.29 -2.83
CA GLU A 13 11.25 -1.34 -1.72
C GLU A 13 10.79 0.07 -2.12
N GLY A 14 11.16 0.52 -3.33
CA GLY A 14 10.70 1.80 -3.88
C GLY A 14 9.18 1.88 -3.98
N ILE A 15 8.55 0.87 -4.57
CA ILE A 15 7.09 0.76 -4.69
C ILE A 15 6.44 0.79 -3.30
N VAL A 16 6.96 0.02 -2.35
CA VAL A 16 6.45 -0.03 -0.97
C VAL A 16 6.51 1.35 -0.30
N ARG A 17 7.61 2.08 -0.46
CA ARG A 17 7.76 3.45 0.07
C ARG A 17 6.77 4.42 -0.55
N ASP A 18 6.54 4.32 -1.85
CA ASP A 18 5.56 5.15 -2.56
C ASP A 18 4.12 4.84 -2.12
N ILE A 19 3.78 3.56 -1.89
CA ILE A 19 2.50 3.15 -1.32
C ILE A 19 2.31 3.72 0.08
N ILE A 20 3.30 3.62 0.96
CA ILE A 20 3.24 4.20 2.32
C ILE A 20 2.97 5.69 2.24
N ARG A 21 3.68 6.41 1.36
CA ARG A 21 3.46 7.85 1.14
C ARG A 21 2.04 8.13 0.67
N ALA A 22 1.53 7.38 -0.31
CA ALA A 22 0.18 7.53 -0.82
C ALA A 22 -0.87 7.31 0.28
N VAL A 23 -0.75 6.23 1.07
CA VAL A 23 -1.64 5.95 2.20
C VAL A 23 -1.62 7.10 3.21
N GLN A 24 -0.45 7.62 3.57
CA GLN A 24 -0.33 8.74 4.49
C GLN A 24 -0.94 10.04 3.93
N ASN A 25 -0.85 10.28 2.62
CA ASN A 25 -1.51 11.41 1.98
C ASN A 25 -3.03 11.30 2.11
N VAL A 26 -3.59 10.14 1.76
CA VAL A 26 -5.04 9.88 1.87
C VAL A 26 -5.52 10.00 3.32
N ARG A 27 -4.75 9.52 4.30
CA ARG A 27 -5.06 9.70 5.74
C ARG A 27 -5.25 11.18 6.08
N ARG A 28 -4.37 12.05 5.59
CA ARG A 28 -4.47 13.51 5.82
C ARG A 28 -5.65 14.13 5.08
N GLU A 29 -5.90 13.74 3.84
CA GLU A 29 -7.06 14.22 3.06
C GLU A 29 -8.39 13.84 3.71
N LYS A 30 -8.45 12.64 4.29
CA LYS A 30 -9.58 12.17 5.11
C LYS A 30 -9.64 12.76 6.51
N ARG A 31 -8.65 13.59 6.91
CA ARG A 31 -8.54 14.19 8.24
C ARG A 31 -8.56 13.16 9.37
N LEU A 32 -7.96 12.00 9.15
CA LEU A 32 -7.75 11.02 10.21
C LEU A 32 -6.66 11.49 11.16
N ASP A 33 -6.78 11.15 12.43
CA ASP A 33 -5.74 11.46 13.41
C ASP A 33 -4.48 10.62 13.13
N VAL A 34 -3.31 11.15 13.49
CA VAL A 34 -2.03 10.44 13.31
C VAL A 34 -2.00 9.11 14.06
N SER A 35 -2.74 9.00 15.16
CA SER A 35 -2.88 7.81 16.00
C SER A 35 -4.00 6.86 15.58
N ASP A 36 -4.82 7.23 14.60
CA ASP A 36 -5.94 6.39 14.18
C ASP A 36 -5.44 5.12 13.50
N HIS A 37 -6.04 3.99 13.84
CA HIS A 37 -5.81 2.76 13.12
C HIS A 37 -6.72 2.66 11.90
N ILE A 38 -6.24 2.02 10.84
CA ILE A 38 -7.00 1.85 9.59
C ILE A 38 -7.04 0.40 9.13
N ASP A 39 -8.04 0.07 8.31
CA ASP A 39 -8.01 -1.09 7.44
C ASP A 39 -7.71 -0.62 6.02
N LEU A 40 -6.67 -1.21 5.43
CA LEU A 40 -6.23 -0.91 4.07
C LEU A 40 -6.73 -2.01 3.13
N LYS A 41 -7.59 -1.64 2.19
CA LYS A 41 -8.02 -2.55 1.13
C LYS A 41 -7.39 -2.10 -0.19
N ILE A 42 -6.68 -3.01 -0.83
CA ILE A 42 -5.97 -2.79 -2.09
C ILE A 42 -6.72 -3.51 -3.20
N VAL A 43 -6.83 -2.86 -4.37
CA VAL A 43 -7.42 -3.50 -5.56
C VAL A 43 -6.63 -4.76 -5.88
N LYS A 44 -7.34 -5.84 -6.17
CA LYS A 44 -6.70 -7.11 -6.51
C LYS A 44 -5.86 -6.96 -7.78
N ASN A 45 -4.55 -7.09 -7.62
CA ASN A 45 -3.56 -7.14 -8.68
C ASN A 45 -2.47 -8.12 -8.23
N ASP A 46 -2.21 -9.16 -9.03
CA ASP A 46 -1.33 -10.26 -8.62
C ASP A 46 0.13 -9.81 -8.49
N GLU A 47 0.61 -8.95 -9.38
CA GLU A 47 1.96 -8.40 -9.34
C GLU A 47 2.15 -7.51 -8.10
N LEU A 48 1.22 -6.59 -7.88
CA LEU A 48 1.24 -5.73 -6.69
C LEU A 48 1.15 -6.56 -5.39
N SER A 49 0.35 -7.63 -5.39
CA SER A 49 0.24 -8.53 -4.24
C SER A 49 1.57 -9.23 -3.92
N LEU A 50 2.34 -9.60 -4.95
CA LEU A 50 3.67 -10.19 -4.78
C LEU A 50 4.67 -9.18 -4.23
N VAL A 51 4.57 -7.91 -4.62
CA VAL A 51 5.40 -6.82 -4.08
C VAL A 51 5.05 -6.52 -2.63
N ILE A 52 3.76 -6.49 -2.27
CA ILE A 52 3.31 -6.06 -0.94
C ILE A 52 3.49 -7.16 0.12
N LYS A 53 3.22 -8.42 -0.20
CA LYS A 53 3.23 -9.53 0.79
C LYS A 53 4.52 -9.62 1.62
N PRO A 54 5.73 -9.54 1.04
CA PRO A 54 6.97 -9.57 1.83
C PRO A 54 7.14 -8.38 2.78
N TYR A 55 6.46 -7.26 2.52
CA TYR A 55 6.55 -6.02 3.29
C TYR A 55 5.27 -5.71 4.08
N GLU A 56 4.33 -6.65 4.16
CA GLU A 56 2.99 -6.41 4.72
C GLU A 56 3.06 -5.87 6.16
N GLU A 57 3.83 -6.52 7.02
CA GLU A 57 4.02 -6.09 8.41
C GLU A 57 4.68 -4.71 8.50
N PHE A 58 5.68 -4.45 7.66
CA PHE A 58 6.35 -3.17 7.59
C PHE A 58 5.38 -2.05 7.20
N ILE A 59 4.60 -2.24 6.12
CA ILE A 59 3.60 -1.27 5.67
C ILE A 59 2.58 -1.02 6.77
N ARG A 60 2.05 -2.08 7.38
CA ARG A 60 1.08 -1.99 8.48
C ARG A 60 1.59 -1.14 9.63
N ASN A 61 2.82 -1.37 10.06
CA ASN A 61 3.44 -0.60 11.13
C ASN A 61 3.66 0.87 10.75
N GLN A 62 4.07 1.15 9.50
CA GLN A 62 4.30 2.52 9.03
C GLN A 62 3.02 3.35 8.88
N VAL A 63 1.87 2.72 8.65
CA VAL A 63 0.59 3.41 8.39
C VAL A 63 -0.50 3.13 9.43
N LEU A 64 -0.13 2.48 10.54
CA LEU A 64 -1.03 2.01 11.60
C LEU A 64 -2.22 1.19 11.06
N ALA A 65 -1.96 0.30 10.10
CA ALA A 65 -3.01 -0.56 9.56
C ALA A 65 -3.20 -1.85 10.37
N LYS A 66 -4.43 -2.12 10.79
CA LYS A 66 -4.82 -3.39 11.43
C LYS A 66 -4.89 -4.53 10.44
N SER A 67 -5.21 -4.26 9.18
CA SER A 67 -5.23 -5.27 8.11
C SER A 67 -4.85 -4.67 6.76
N ILE A 68 -4.26 -5.51 5.91
CA ILE A 68 -4.14 -5.27 4.47
C ILE A 68 -4.88 -6.40 3.77
N THR A 69 -5.87 -6.06 2.96
CA THR A 69 -6.67 -7.05 2.21
C THR A 69 -6.68 -6.71 0.73
N PHE A 70 -6.84 -7.72 -0.11
CA PHE A 70 -6.91 -7.58 -1.56
C PHE A 70 -8.30 -7.95 -2.06
N GLY A 71 -8.88 -7.15 -2.93
CA GLY A 71 -10.18 -7.48 -3.52
C GLY A 71 -10.75 -6.38 -4.39
N GLU A 72 -11.98 -6.58 -4.85
CA GLU A 72 -12.71 -5.55 -5.61
C GLU A 72 -13.09 -4.36 -4.70
N ILE A 73 -12.93 -3.16 -5.23
CA ILE A 73 -13.25 -1.91 -4.54
C ILE A 73 -14.11 -1.05 -5.45
N ARG A 74 -15.29 -0.67 -4.98
CA ARG A 74 -16.27 0.12 -5.77
C ARG A 74 -15.93 1.60 -5.84
N LYS A 75 -15.30 2.13 -4.78
CA LYS A 75 -14.89 3.52 -4.67
C LYS A 75 -13.51 3.56 -4.05
N LEU A 76 -12.56 4.08 -4.81
CA LEU A 76 -11.18 4.24 -4.38
C LEU A 76 -11.01 5.58 -3.67
N ASP A 77 -10.12 5.60 -2.68
CA ASP A 77 -9.60 6.86 -2.15
C ASP A 77 -8.34 7.31 -2.88
N PHE A 78 -7.66 6.36 -3.53
CA PHE A 78 -6.46 6.59 -4.31
C PHE A 78 -6.43 5.65 -5.50
N GLU A 79 -6.02 6.17 -6.63
CA GLU A 79 -5.76 5.44 -7.87
C GLU A 79 -4.63 6.17 -8.61
N ASP A 80 -3.51 5.49 -8.84
CA ASP A 80 -2.38 6.02 -9.60
C ASP A 80 -1.50 4.88 -10.12
N ILE A 81 -0.57 5.19 -11.01
CA ILE A 81 0.47 4.28 -11.48
C ILE A 81 1.75 4.52 -10.68
N ILE A 82 2.19 3.52 -9.91
CA ILE A 82 3.45 3.57 -9.16
C ILE A 82 4.44 2.62 -9.81
N GLN A 83 5.50 3.19 -10.38
CA GLN A 83 6.58 2.45 -11.06
C GLN A 83 6.04 1.36 -12.00
N GLU A 84 5.09 1.71 -12.86
CA GLU A 84 4.42 0.84 -13.85
C GLU A 84 3.38 -0.13 -13.29
N LEU A 85 3.05 -0.07 -11.99
CA LEU A 85 1.95 -0.83 -11.40
C LEU A 85 0.73 0.04 -11.17
N ASP A 86 -0.43 -0.43 -11.62
CA ASP A 86 -1.72 0.13 -11.23
C ASP A 86 -1.96 -0.10 -9.74
N VAL A 87 -2.00 0.98 -8.98
CA VAL A 87 -2.24 0.97 -7.53
C VAL A 87 -3.54 1.69 -7.23
N GLY A 88 -4.54 0.92 -6.83
CA GLY A 88 -5.79 1.43 -6.28
C GLY A 88 -5.99 0.96 -4.85
N PHE A 89 -6.43 1.83 -3.95
CA PHE A 89 -6.82 1.41 -2.60
C PHE A 89 -7.92 2.27 -1.98
N LEU A 90 -8.49 1.71 -0.91
CA LEU A 90 -9.42 2.36 0.01
C LEU A 90 -8.88 2.19 1.43
N ILE A 91 -8.96 3.25 2.22
CA ILE A 91 -8.72 3.21 3.66
C ILE A 91 -10.03 3.45 4.41
N SER A 92 -10.30 2.66 5.44
CA SER A 92 -11.36 2.90 6.42
C SER A 92 -10.74 3.00 7.81
N LYS A 93 -11.29 3.87 8.67
CA LYS A 93 -10.93 3.87 10.09
C LYS A 93 -11.33 2.51 10.68
N SER A 94 -10.42 1.87 11.39
CA SER A 94 -10.73 0.65 12.12
C SER A 94 -11.41 0.98 13.45
N ASP A 95 -12.31 0.11 13.89
CA ASP A 95 -12.89 0.12 15.23
C ASP A 95 -11.83 -0.11 16.32
#